data_AF-A0A8J8AGW8-F1
#
_entry.id   AF-A0A8J8AGW8-F1
#
_cell.length_a   1.000
_cell.length_b   1.000
_cell.length_c   1.000
_cell.angle_alpha   90.00
_cell.angle_beta   90.00
_cell.angle_gamma   90.00
#
_symmetry.space_group_name_H-M   'P 1'
#
loop_
_entity.id
_entity.type
_entity.pdbx_description
1 polymer ?
#
loop_
_entity_poly.entity_id
_entity_poly.type
_entity_poly.pdbx_seq_one_letter_code
_entity_poly.pdbx_strand_id
1 'polypeptide(L)'
;MKIKRRLYSLIPLVLLFVLLGMLDIKTLLLVPLALMALQWYFIGTLFLLATAVFLIYTKTGGLYGLTVMALTLLALEMGYLDRERAPRDHYLILIAAVAMSFPTYLLMSMLSPALPRFEVTALAALLLVVLYLFARFATS
;
A
#
# COMPACT_ATOMS: atom_id res chain seq x y z
N MET A 1 16.42 -27.28 -12.38
CA MET A 1 16.62 -25.93 -11.80
C MET A 1 15.73 -25.80 -10.57
N LYS A 2 16.29 -25.74 -9.35
CA LYS A 2 15.50 -25.51 -8.13
C LYS A 2 15.13 -24.02 -8.07
N ILE A 3 13.92 -23.69 -8.51
CA ILE A 3 13.34 -22.37 -8.32
C ILE A 3 13.06 -22.21 -6.83
N LYS A 4 14.06 -21.82 -6.04
CA LYS A 4 13.86 -21.28 -4.68
C LYS A 4 13.27 -19.88 -4.83
N ARG A 5 12.03 -19.77 -5.32
CA ARG A 5 11.27 -18.52 -5.23
C ARG A 5 10.90 -18.34 -3.76
N ARG A 6 11.28 -17.20 -3.21
CA ARG A 6 10.72 -16.71 -1.94
C ARG A 6 9.29 -16.25 -2.27
N LEU A 7 8.35 -16.56 -1.39
CA LEU A 7 6.91 -16.30 -1.56
C LEU A 7 6.40 -15.50 -0.35
N TYR A 8 7.22 -14.58 0.15
CA TYR A 8 6.87 -13.79 1.33
C TYR A 8 5.67 -12.88 1.05
N SER A 9 5.51 -12.48 -0.21
CA SER A 9 4.36 -11.71 -0.71
C SER A 9 3.00 -12.40 -0.60
N LEU A 10 2.94 -13.72 -0.46
CA LEU A 10 1.67 -14.45 -0.28
C LEU A 10 0.99 -14.14 1.05
N ILE A 11 1.77 -13.89 2.10
CA ILE A 11 1.24 -13.63 3.45
C ILE A 11 0.37 -12.35 3.46
N PRO A 12 0.90 -11.17 3.05
CA PRO A 12 0.08 -9.96 2.99
C PRO A 12 -1.04 -10.06 1.96
N LEU A 13 -0.86 -10.81 0.86
CA LEU A 13 -1.88 -11.01 -0.16
C LEU A 13 -3.10 -11.78 0.38
N VAL A 14 -2.88 -12.88 1.11
CA VAL A 14 -3.98 -13.67 1.70
C VAL A 14 -4.73 -12.82 2.72
N LEU A 15 -4.02 -12.12 3.60
CA LEU A 15 -4.64 -11.23 4.58
C LEU A 15 -5.46 -10.11 3.91
N LEU A 16 -4.95 -9.54 2.81
CA LEU A 16 -5.64 -8.53 2.03
C LEU A 16 -6.99 -9.04 1.50
N PHE A 17 -7.02 -10.23 0.90
CA PHE A 17 -8.26 -10.80 0.35
C PHE A 17 -9.24 -11.26 1.42
N VAL A 18 -8.76 -11.72 2.58
CA VAL A 18 -9.63 -11.98 3.73
C VAL A 18 -10.32 -10.68 4.15
N LEU A 19 -9.57 -9.58 4.30
CA LEU A 19 -10.12 -8.28 4.66
C LEU A 19 -11.11 -7.78 3.60
N LEU A 20 -10.70 -7.72 2.34
CA LEU A 20 -11.55 -7.24 1.24
C LEU A 20 -12.83 -8.09 1.09
N GLY A 21 -12.73 -9.41 1.24
CA GLY A 21 -13.88 -10.32 1.18
C GLY A 21 -14.87 -10.13 2.34
N MET A 22 -14.42 -9.67 3.51
CA MET A 22 -15.30 -9.28 4.61
C MET A 22 -16.09 -7.99 4.30
N LEU A 23 -15.59 -7.12 3.42
CA LEU A 23 -16.27 -5.89 3.04
C LEU A 23 -17.31 -6.13 1.93
N ASP A 24 -16.88 -6.74 0.82
CA ASP A 24 -17.75 -7.07 -0.30
C ASP A 24 -17.15 -8.23 -1.08
N ILE A 25 -17.95 -9.27 -1.35
CA ILE A 25 -17.53 -10.45 -2.09
C ILE A 25 -17.09 -10.12 -3.53
N LYS A 26 -17.58 -9.00 -4.09
CA LYS A 26 -17.17 -8.51 -5.43
C LYS A 26 -15.69 -8.16 -5.51
N THR A 27 -15.03 -7.89 -4.39
CA THR A 27 -13.60 -7.64 -4.34
C THR A 27 -12.75 -8.85 -4.74
N LEU A 28 -13.33 -10.06 -4.72
CA LEU A 28 -12.69 -11.27 -5.26
C LEU A 28 -12.40 -11.17 -6.76
N LEU A 29 -13.10 -10.28 -7.49
CA LEU A 29 -12.77 -9.99 -8.89
C LEU A 29 -11.38 -9.37 -9.07
N LEU A 30 -10.79 -8.83 -8.00
CA LEU A 30 -9.42 -8.31 -8.01
C LEU A 30 -8.37 -9.42 -7.83
N VAL A 31 -8.76 -10.65 -7.47
CA VAL A 31 -7.82 -11.78 -7.26
C VAL A 31 -6.94 -12.06 -8.48
N PRO A 32 -7.47 -12.18 -9.72
CA PRO A 32 -6.64 -12.41 -10.89
C PRO A 32 -5.63 -11.27 -11.09
N LEU A 33 -6.07 -10.03 -10.92
CA LEU A 33 -5.22 -8.85 -11.07
C LEU A 33 -4.11 -8.83 -10.02
N ALA A 34 -4.41 -9.21 -8.78
CA ALA A 34 -3.45 -9.25 -7.68
C ALA A 34 -2.43 -10.40 -7.83
N LEU A 35 -2.84 -11.56 -8.36
CA LEU A 35 -1.91 -12.64 -8.70
C LEU A 35 -0.97 -12.22 -9.84
N MET A 36 -1.49 -11.50 -10.84
CA MET A 36 -0.67 -10.94 -11.93
C MET A 36 0.24 -9.81 -11.44
N ALA A 37 -0.19 -9.02 -10.45
CA ALA A 37 0.60 -7.98 -9.81
C ALA A 37 1.91 -8.51 -9.20
N LEU A 38 1.87 -9.73 -8.63
CA LEU A 38 3.07 -10.37 -8.09
C LEU A 38 4.10 -10.70 -9.17
N GLN A 39 3.68 -10.90 -10.42
CA GLN A 39 4.58 -11.24 -11.52
C GLN A 39 5.07 -10.00 -12.27
N TRP A 40 4.20 -9.00 -12.48
CA TRP A 40 4.48 -7.80 -13.26
C TRP A 40 4.21 -6.53 -12.45
N TYR A 41 5.25 -5.68 -12.34
CA TYR A 41 5.17 -4.46 -11.53
C TYR A 41 4.13 -3.47 -12.08
N PHE A 42 4.02 -3.34 -13.42
CA PHE A 42 3.00 -2.51 -14.07
C PHE A 42 1.57 -2.96 -13.74
N ILE A 43 1.30 -4.27 -13.72
CA ILE A 43 -0.02 -4.78 -13.35
C ILE A 43 -0.28 -4.53 -11.86
N GLY A 44 0.78 -4.58 -11.05
CA GLY A 44 0.67 -4.32 -9.64
C GLY A 44 0.42 -2.86 -9.27
N THR A 45 0.93 -1.89 -10.04
CA THR A 45 0.53 -0.49 -9.87
C THR A 45 -0.93 -0.28 -10.28
N LEU A 46 -1.42 -0.97 -11.32
CA LEU A 46 -2.85 -0.99 -11.67
C LEU A 46 -3.70 -1.61 -10.55
N PHE A 47 -3.23 -2.68 -9.91
CA PHE A 47 -3.92 -3.29 -8.76
C PHE A 47 -3.96 -2.33 -7.56
N LEU A 48 -2.86 -1.64 -7.26
CA LEU A 48 -2.80 -0.62 -6.20
C LEU A 48 -3.82 0.49 -6.48
N LEU A 49 -3.84 1.02 -7.71
CA LEU A 49 -4.79 2.05 -8.14
C LEU A 49 -6.23 1.55 -8.06
N ALA A 50 -6.52 0.36 -8.56
CA ALA A 50 -7.85 -0.23 -8.51
C ALA A 50 -8.34 -0.40 -7.06
N THR A 51 -7.46 -0.84 -6.16
CA THR A 51 -7.78 -0.98 -4.73
C THR A 51 -8.05 0.38 -4.09
N ALA A 52 -7.24 1.39 -4.39
CA ALA A 52 -7.46 2.75 -3.90
C ALA A 52 -8.78 3.34 -4.40
N VAL A 53 -9.07 3.22 -5.70
CA VAL A 53 -10.33 3.67 -6.31
C VAL A 53 -11.52 2.95 -5.68
N PHE A 54 -11.41 1.64 -5.45
CA PHE A 54 -12.46 0.85 -4.81
C PHE A 54 -12.75 1.32 -3.38
N LEU A 55 -11.71 1.57 -2.57
CA LEU A 55 -11.89 2.10 -1.21
C LEU A 55 -12.53 3.50 -1.21
N ILE A 56 -12.12 4.36 -2.15
CA ILE A 56 -12.72 5.70 -2.30
C ILE A 56 -14.19 5.59 -2.72
N TYR A 57 -14.50 4.74 -3.69
CA TYR A 57 -15.85 4.54 -4.20
C TYR A 57 -16.80 4.00 -3.10
N THR A 58 -16.32 3.06 -2.30
CA THR A 58 -17.06 2.50 -1.15
C THR A 58 -17.04 3.40 0.09
N LYS A 59 -16.34 4.55 0.03
CA LYS A 59 -16.12 5.48 1.15
C LYS A 59 -15.50 4.80 2.38
N THR A 60 -14.70 3.76 2.14
CA THR A 60 -14.08 2.95 3.18
C THR A 60 -12.74 3.58 3.59
N GLY A 61 -12.80 4.46 4.58
CA GLY A 61 -11.63 5.11 5.17
C GLY A 61 -11.19 4.47 6.49
N GLY A 62 -10.54 5.26 7.35
CA GLY A 62 -10.18 4.81 8.69
C GLY A 62 -8.94 3.92 8.74
N LEU A 63 -8.74 3.29 9.91
CA LEU A 63 -7.73 2.25 10.09
C LEU A 63 -7.95 1.06 9.16
N TYR A 64 -9.20 0.75 8.82
CA TYR A 64 -9.52 -0.33 7.90
C TYR A 64 -8.99 -0.05 6.49
N GLY A 65 -9.35 1.11 5.91
CA GLY A 65 -8.86 1.51 4.58
C GLY A 65 -7.33 1.62 4.54
N LEU A 66 -6.72 2.14 5.61
CA LEU A 66 -5.26 2.16 5.76
C LEU A 66 -4.66 0.75 5.74
N THR A 67 -5.25 -0.18 6.49
CA THR A 67 -4.76 -1.57 6.57
C THR A 67 -4.85 -2.26 5.22
N VAL A 68 -5.96 -2.08 4.49
CA VAL A 68 -6.11 -2.61 3.13
C VAL A 68 -5.02 -2.04 2.21
N MET A 69 -4.82 -0.72 2.20
CA MET A 69 -3.77 -0.10 1.38
C MET A 69 -2.36 -0.56 1.77
N ALA A 70 -2.08 -0.66 3.07
CA ALA A 70 -0.80 -1.15 3.60
C ALA A 70 -0.52 -2.59 3.14
N LEU A 71 -1.51 -3.48 3.22
CA LEU A 71 -1.37 -4.86 2.78
C LEU A 71 -1.22 -4.98 1.26
N THR A 72 -1.95 -4.17 0.48
CA THR A 72 -1.78 -4.09 -0.98
C THR A 72 -0.35 -3.70 -1.35
N LEU A 73 0.19 -2.66 -0.70
CA LEU A 73 1.54 -2.17 -0.94
C LEU A 73 2.59 -3.20 -0.50
N LEU A 74 2.41 -3.82 0.66
CA LEU A 74 3.28 -4.92 1.12
C LEU A 74 3.28 -6.10 0.14
N ALA A 75 2.12 -6.54 -0.33
CA ALA A 75 2.03 -7.65 -1.28
C ALA A 75 2.74 -7.32 -2.60
N LEU A 76 2.56 -6.10 -3.12
CA LEU A 76 3.21 -5.61 -4.33
C LEU A 76 4.73 -5.60 -4.19
N GLU A 77 5.23 -4.88 -3.19
CA GLU A 77 6.65 -4.61 -3.01
C GLU A 77 7.40 -5.87 -2.56
N MET A 78 6.83 -6.68 -1.66
CA MET A 78 7.41 -8.00 -1.37
C MET A 78 7.41 -8.89 -2.61
N GLY A 79 6.40 -8.80 -3.48
CA GLY A 79 6.35 -9.56 -4.73
C GLY A 79 7.45 -9.11 -5.70
N TYR A 80 7.79 -7.82 -5.71
CA TYR A 80 8.95 -7.28 -6.42
C TYR A 80 10.27 -7.80 -5.84
N LEU A 81 10.46 -7.69 -4.52
CA LEU A 81 11.65 -8.19 -3.83
C LEU A 81 11.83 -9.72 -3.96
N ASP A 82 10.73 -10.48 -4.00
CA ASP A 82 10.71 -11.92 -4.23
C ASP A 82 11.25 -12.26 -5.63
N ARG A 83 10.92 -11.43 -6.64
CA ARG A 83 11.41 -11.56 -8.03
C ARG A 83 12.89 -11.22 -8.15
N GLU A 84 13.32 -10.14 -7.50
CA GLU A 84 14.72 -9.70 -7.49
C GLU A 84 15.62 -10.53 -6.57
N ARG A 85 15.06 -11.42 -5.75
CA ARG A 85 15.77 -12.22 -4.74
C ARG A 85 16.54 -11.36 -3.74
N ALA A 86 15.94 -10.25 -3.33
CA ALA A 86 16.56 -9.30 -2.44
C ALA A 86 16.98 -9.93 -1.08
N PRO A 87 18.01 -9.36 -0.41
CA PRO A 87 18.34 -9.66 0.97
C PRO A 87 17.14 -9.53 1.91
N ARG A 88 17.15 -10.28 3.02
CA ARG A 88 16.06 -10.28 4.00
C ARG A 88 15.85 -8.90 4.64
N ASP A 89 16.92 -8.11 4.74
CA ASP A 89 16.88 -6.79 5.38
C ASP A 89 15.95 -5.82 4.65
N HIS A 90 15.83 -5.91 3.32
CA HIS A 90 14.90 -5.06 2.56
C HIS A 90 13.43 -5.35 2.90
N TYR A 91 13.09 -6.60 3.24
CA TYR A 91 11.74 -6.95 3.66
C TYR A 91 11.42 -6.35 5.03
N LEU A 92 12.39 -6.34 5.95
CA LEU A 92 12.24 -5.72 7.27
C LEU A 92 12.08 -4.21 7.16
N ILE A 93 12.88 -3.56 6.31
CA ILE A 93 12.78 -2.11 6.03
C ILE A 93 11.40 -1.79 5.46
N LEU A 94 10.91 -2.57 4.49
CA LEU A 94 9.59 -2.40 3.90
C LEU A 94 8.47 -2.52 4.97
N ILE A 95 8.53 -3.56 5.81
CA ILE A 95 7.56 -3.74 6.90
C ILE A 95 7.60 -2.55 7.86
N ALA A 96 8.79 -2.10 8.25
CA ALA A 96 8.96 -0.96 9.15
C ALA A 96 8.40 0.33 8.53
N ALA A 97 8.69 0.60 7.26
CA ALA A 97 8.18 1.76 6.54
C ALA A 97 6.64 1.75 6.46
N VAL A 98 6.04 0.60 6.14
CA VAL A 98 4.59 0.47 6.11
C VAL A 98 3.98 0.57 7.52
N ALA A 99 4.63 -0.01 8.54
CA ALA A 99 4.18 0.09 9.93
C ALA A 99 4.13 1.54 10.42
N MET A 100 5.06 2.40 9.98
CA MET A 100 5.08 3.84 10.29
C MET A 100 3.86 4.61 9.73
N SER A 101 3.13 4.05 8.77
CA SER A 101 1.88 4.67 8.29
C SER A 101 0.79 4.70 9.38
N PHE A 102 0.76 3.73 10.29
CA PHE A 102 -0.22 3.64 11.38
C PHE A 102 -0.07 4.75 12.43
N PRO A 103 1.11 4.96 13.07
CA PRO A 103 1.29 6.08 13.99
C PRO A 103 1.11 7.42 13.29
N THR A 104 1.54 7.54 12.03
CA THR A 104 1.32 8.76 11.23
C THR A 104 -0.17 9.03 11.04
N TYR A 105 -0.95 8.00 10.69
CA TYR A 105 -2.39 8.12 10.56
C TYR A 105 -3.06 8.48 11.89
N LEU A 106 -2.65 7.86 13.01
CA LEU A 106 -3.19 8.18 14.34
C LEU A 106 -2.92 9.63 14.71
N LEU A 107 -1.68 10.11 14.54
CA LEU A 107 -1.32 11.52 14.74
C LEU A 107 -2.19 12.44 13.89
N MET A 108 -2.34 12.13 12.60
CA MET A 108 -3.14 12.95 11.70
C MET A 108 -4.63 12.93 12.06
N SER A 109 -5.14 11.79 12.51
CA SER A 109 -6.53 11.66 12.95
C SER A 109 -6.82 12.42 14.24
N MET A 110 -5.83 12.56 15.12
CA MET A 110 -5.92 13.37 16.35
C MET A 110 -5.85 14.87 16.05
N LEU A 111 -5.06 15.27 15.04
CA LEU A 111 -4.91 16.67 14.63
C LEU A 111 -6.05 17.15 13.72
N SER A 112 -6.64 16.25 12.93
CA SER A 112 -7.66 16.58 11.93
C SER A 112 -8.90 17.32 12.48
N PRO A 113 -9.42 17.07 13.70
CA PRO A 113 -10.54 17.83 14.26
C PRO A 113 -10.19 19.28 14.60
N ALA A 114 -8.91 19.56 14.86
CA ALA A 114 -8.41 20.89 15.17
C ALA A 114 -8.08 21.72 13.91
N LEU A 115 -7.99 21.07 12.74
CA LEU A 115 -7.69 21.71 11.46
C LEU A 115 -8.99 21.97 10.68
N PRO A 116 -9.33 23.23 10.34
CA PRO A 116 -10.44 23.50 9.43
C PRO A 116 -10.20 22.81 8.07
N ARG A 117 -11.27 22.32 7.42
CA ARG A 117 -11.22 21.43 6.24
C ARG A 117 -10.34 21.91 5.08
N PHE A 118 -10.13 23.22 4.94
CA PHE A 118 -9.24 23.79 3.91
C PHE A 118 -7.75 23.54 4.19
N GLU A 119 -7.36 23.37 5.45
CA GLU A 119 -5.97 23.17 5.86
C GLU A 119 -5.48 21.75 5.58
N VAL A 120 -6.37 20.76 5.57
CA VAL A 120 -6.02 19.36 5.24
C VAL A 120 -5.57 19.25 3.78
N THR A 121 -6.24 19.96 2.87
CA THR A 121 -5.86 20.03 1.46
C THR A 121 -4.56 20.79 1.26
N ALA A 122 -4.34 21.86 2.03
CA ALA A 122 -3.08 22.61 2.03
C ALA A 122 -1.92 21.78 2.58
N LEU A 123 -2.13 21.00 3.64
CA LEU A 123 -1.17 20.03 4.18
C LEU A 123 -0.84 18.94 3.18
N ALA A 124 -1.85 18.39 2.49
CA ALA A 124 -1.64 17.41 1.44
C ALA A 124 -0.82 17.99 0.28
N ALA A 125 -1.14 19.21 -0.16
CA ALA A 125 -0.39 19.92 -1.20
C ALA A 125 1.06 20.22 -0.76
N LEU A 126 1.27 20.64 0.49
CA LEU A 126 2.59 20.87 1.07
C LEU A 126 3.41 19.58 1.12
N LEU A 127 2.82 18.47 1.59
CA LEU A 127 3.45 17.15 1.59
C LEU A 127 3.86 16.72 0.18
N LEU A 128 3.03 17.00 -0.82
CA LEU A 128 3.30 16.69 -2.22
C LEU A 128 4.49 17.50 -2.75
N VAL A 129 4.58 18.79 -2.40
CA VAL A 129 5.73 19.65 -2.71
C VAL A 129 7.01 19.15 -2.04
N VAL A 130 6.95 18.76 -0.76
CA VAL A 130 8.10 18.22 -0.02
C VAL A 130 8.57 16.91 -0.63
N LEU A 131 7.64 16.00 -0.96
CA LEU A 131 7.93 14.74 -1.65
C LEU A 131 8.58 14.98 -3.01
N TYR A 132 8.07 15.94 -3.78
CA TYR A 132 8.64 16.32 -5.06
C TYR A 132 10.08 16.84 -4.91
N LEU A 133 10.33 17.72 -3.95
CA LEU A 133 11.66 18.25 -3.67
C LEU A 133 12.62 17.13 -3.23
N PHE A 134 12.19 16.26 -2.32
CA PHE A 134 12.98 15.13 -1.87
C PHE A 134 13.33 14.19 -3.03
N ALA A 135 12.36 13.82 -3.86
CA ALA A 135 12.58 12.98 -5.03
C ALA A 135 13.55 13.64 -6.02
N ARG A 136 13.43 14.96 -6.24
CA ARG A 136 14.34 15.72 -7.10
C ARG A 136 15.77 15.68 -6.54
N PHE A 137 15.96 15.98 -5.27
CA PHE A 137 17.29 15.96 -4.64
C PHE A 137 17.91 14.57 -4.51
N ALA A 138 17.09 13.52 -4.38
CA ALA A 138 17.59 12.15 -4.33
C ALA A 138 17.98 11.57 -5.71
N THR A 139 17.50 12.19 -6.80
CA THR A 139 17.74 11.74 -8.19
C THR A 139 18.70 12.64 -8.97
N SER A 140 19.18 13.73 -8.36
CA SER A 140 20.25 14.59 -8.89
C SER A 140 21.55 14.41 -8.11
#